data_AF-A0A511MUA7-F1
#
_entry.id   AF-A0A511MUA7-F1
#
_cell.length_a   1.000
_cell.length_b   1.000
_cell.length_c   1.000
_cell.angle_alpha   90.00
_cell.angle_beta   90.00
_cell.angle_gamma   90.00
#
_symmetry.space_group_name_H-M   'P 1'
#
loop_
_entity.id
_entity.type
_entity.pdbx_description
1 polymer ?
#
loop_
_entity_poly.entity_id
_entity_poly.type
_entity_poly.pdbx_seq_one_letter_code
_entity_poly.pdbx_strand_id
1 'polypeptide(L)'
;MTQIAANGERHVTIPLATGGTPFSTLQLVVDRDNEVTDYSEVHFTEYTPDSGHVTKWSKDQVVLDQDFTAATDRAIKRGIGDAIGELNSCLSSAGVPAWVIAAVIVACKPVLGLGLAACLVAGGVGSATAAYCQGRAISKL
;
A
#
# COMPACT_ATOMS: atom_id res chain seq x y z
N MET A 1 -10.71 5.48 7.27
CA MET A 1 -10.43 6.71 6.50
C MET A 1 -11.33 6.72 5.28
N THR A 2 -11.93 7.86 4.89
CA THR A 2 -12.82 7.95 3.73
C THR A 2 -12.30 9.01 2.76
N GLN A 3 -12.20 8.65 1.48
CA GLN A 3 -11.87 9.55 0.38
C GLN A 3 -13.07 9.64 -0.57
N ILE A 4 -13.28 10.80 -1.19
CA ILE A 4 -14.34 11.01 -2.18
C ILE A 4 -13.67 11.22 -3.53
N ALA A 5 -13.99 10.35 -4.49
CA ALA A 5 -13.51 10.45 -5.86
C ALA A 5 -14.28 11.53 -6.63
N ALA A 6 -13.70 12.05 -7.72
CA ALA A 6 -14.31 13.11 -8.51
C ALA A 6 -15.65 12.72 -9.17
N ASN A 7 -15.88 11.42 -9.38
CA ASN A 7 -17.14 10.85 -9.85
C ASN A 7 -18.19 10.72 -8.72
N GLY A 8 -17.88 11.11 -7.48
CA GLY A 8 -18.78 11.04 -6.33
C GLY A 8 -18.79 9.69 -5.62
N GLU A 9 -17.97 8.72 -6.03
CA GLU A 9 -17.76 7.47 -5.28
C GLU A 9 -16.99 7.74 -3.99
N ARG A 10 -17.29 6.96 -2.97
CA ARG A 10 -16.62 7.02 -1.66
C ARG A 10 -15.76 5.79 -1.49
N HIS A 11 -14.46 6.01 -1.32
CA HIS A 11 -13.51 4.97 -0.96
C HIS A 11 -13.36 4.95 0.55
N VAL A 12 -13.71 3.84 1.19
CA VAL A 12 -13.64 3.67 2.65
C VAL A 12 -12.56 2.65 2.98
N THR A 13 -11.52 3.06 3.70
CA THR A 13 -10.47 2.17 4.21
C THR A 13 -10.71 1.92 5.70
N ILE A 14 -10.81 0.65 6.07
CA ILE A 14 -11.06 0.16 7.42
C ILE A 14 -9.82 -0.63 7.85
N PRO A 15 -9.10 -0.21 8.90
CA PRO A 15 -8.00 -1.00 9.44
C PRO A 15 -8.53 -2.29 10.05
N LEU A 16 -7.90 -3.41 9.75
CA LEU A 16 -8.26 -4.72 10.31
C LEU A 16 -7.44 -4.95 11.58
N ALA A 17 -8.10 -4.78 12.73
CA ALA A 17 -7.45 -4.83 14.04
C ALA A 17 -7.15 -6.26 14.54
N THR A 18 -7.63 -7.29 13.84
CA THR A 18 -7.55 -8.69 14.30
C THR A 18 -6.90 -9.58 13.25
N GLY A 19 -5.74 -10.16 13.61
CA GLY A 19 -5.11 -11.26 12.87
C GLY A 19 -3.93 -10.89 11.96
N GLY A 20 -3.66 -9.60 11.74
CA GLY A 20 -2.53 -9.12 10.92
C GLY A 20 -1.80 -7.93 11.54
N THR A 21 -0.70 -7.52 10.90
CA THR A 21 0.03 -6.29 11.24
C THR A 21 -0.89 -5.06 11.10
N PRO A 22 -0.58 -3.90 11.74
CA PRO A 22 -1.42 -2.69 11.68
C PRO A 22 -1.65 -2.12 10.27
N PHE A 23 -1.01 -2.71 9.27
CA PHE A 23 -1.09 -2.38 7.85
C PHE A 23 -2.20 -3.14 7.12
N SER A 24 -2.82 -4.15 7.76
CA SER A 24 -3.92 -4.90 7.16
C SER A 24 -5.18 -4.04 7.06
N THR A 25 -5.82 -4.01 5.90
CA THR A 25 -7.01 -3.18 5.69
C THR A 25 -8.06 -3.84 4.81
N LEU A 26 -9.30 -3.38 4.98
CA LEU A 26 -10.41 -3.60 4.08
C LEU A 26 -10.74 -2.26 3.39
N GLN A 27 -10.79 -2.27 2.08
CA GLN A 27 -11.19 -1.13 1.26
C GLN A 27 -12.55 -1.42 0.61
N LEU A 28 -13.48 -0.48 0.74
CA LEU A 28 -14.80 -0.51 0.11
C LEU A 28 -14.91 0.65 -0.88
N VAL A 29 -15.52 0.39 -2.03
CA VAL A 29 -16.03 1.42 -2.94
C VAL A 29 -17.53 1.48 -2.76
N VAL A 30 -18.01 2.64 -2.35
CA VAL A 30 -19.41 2.92 -2.09
C VAL A 30 -19.88 3.94 -3.11
N ASP A 31 -20.97 3.63 -3.81
CA ASP A 31 -21.55 4.55 -4.77
C ASP A 31 -22.34 5.69 -4.10
N ARG A 32 -23.03 6.49 -4.91
CA ARG A 32 -23.83 7.62 -4.43
C ARG A 32 -25.11 7.20 -3.71
N ASP A 33 -25.58 5.98 -3.95
CA ASP A 33 -26.78 5.42 -3.35
C ASP A 33 -26.48 4.70 -2.02
N ASN A 34 -25.20 4.69 -1.61
CA ASN A 34 -24.64 4.00 -0.45
C ASN A 34 -24.58 2.48 -0.59
N GLU A 35 -24.57 1.97 -1.83
CA GLU A 35 -24.34 0.57 -2.12
C GLU A 35 -22.84 0.29 -2.27
N VAL A 36 -22.39 -0.87 -1.78
CA VAL A 36 -21.01 -1.33 -1.96
C VAL A 36 -20.88 -1.93 -3.35
N THR A 37 -20.17 -1.25 -4.26
CA THR A 37 -19.98 -1.68 -5.65
C THR A 37 -18.69 -2.47 -5.84
N ASP A 38 -17.72 -2.28 -4.97
CA ASP A 38 -16.45 -3.00 -4.96
C ASP A 38 -15.87 -3.10 -3.55
N TYR A 39 -15.05 -4.12 -3.33
CA TYR A 39 -14.22 -4.20 -2.15
C TYR A 39 -12.96 -5.02 -2.40
N SER A 40 -11.91 -4.65 -1.68
CA SER A 40 -10.65 -5.38 -1.67
C SER A 40 -10.10 -5.43 -0.25
N GLU A 41 -9.48 -6.53 0.10
CA GLU A 41 -8.93 -6.78 1.42
C GLU A 41 -7.45 -7.10 1.27
N VAL A 42 -6.62 -6.58 2.17
CA VAL A 42 -5.19 -6.88 2.19
C VAL A 42 -4.81 -7.26 3.61
N HIS A 43 -4.24 -8.45 3.77
CA HIS A 43 -3.68 -8.94 5.01
C HIS A 43 -2.17 -8.98 4.90
N PHE A 44 -1.51 -8.48 5.93
CA PHE A 44 -0.07 -8.52 6.08
C PHE A 44 0.26 -9.33 7.34
N THR A 45 0.92 -10.47 7.15
CA THR A 45 1.38 -11.33 8.24
C THR A 45 2.89 -11.23 8.36
N GLU A 46 3.39 -10.72 9.47
CA GLU A 46 4.83 -10.64 9.71
C GLU A 46 5.38 -12.02 10.11
N TYR A 47 6.48 -12.44 9.47
CA TYR A 47 7.25 -13.60 9.91
C TYR A 47 8.50 -13.16 10.69
N THR A 48 9.20 -12.15 10.17
CA THR A 48 10.37 -11.51 10.79
C THR A 48 10.36 -10.01 10.50
N PRO A 49 11.22 -9.19 11.15
CA PRO A 49 11.31 -7.75 10.85
C PRO A 49 11.58 -7.41 9.37
N ASP A 50 12.14 -8.36 8.62
CA ASP A 50 12.52 -8.20 7.21
C ASP A 50 11.71 -9.11 6.27
N SER A 51 10.71 -9.83 6.77
CA SER A 51 9.91 -10.72 5.93
C SER A 51 8.49 -10.91 6.44
N GLY A 52 7.59 -11.11 5.50
CA GLY A 52 6.21 -11.42 5.81
C GLY A 52 5.48 -11.92 4.60
N HIS A 53 4.21 -12.18 4.80
CA HIS A 53 3.31 -12.68 3.79
C HIS A 53 2.23 -11.66 3.52
N VAL A 54 1.89 -11.51 2.24
CA VAL A 54 0.79 -10.64 1.82
C VAL A 54 -0.23 -11.46 1.05
N THR A 55 -1.45 -11.42 1.56
CA THR A 55 -2.61 -11.94 0.87
C THR A 55 -3.53 -10.77 0.55
N LYS A 56 -3.94 -10.66 -0.70
CA LYS A 56 -4.90 -9.66 -1.18
C LYS A 56 -6.06 -10.36 -1.83
N TRP A 57 -7.25 -9.95 -1.44
CA TRP A 57 -8.51 -10.34 -2.04
C TRP A 57 -9.15 -9.17 -2.78
N SER A 58 -9.86 -9.48 -3.86
CA SER A 58 -10.73 -8.56 -4.59
C SER A 58 -12.00 -9.34 -4.92
N LYS A 59 -13.16 -8.90 -4.43
CA LYS A 59 -14.46 -9.59 -4.63
C LYS A 59 -14.35 -11.11 -4.42
N ASP A 60 -13.92 -11.51 -3.22
CA ASP A 60 -13.70 -12.91 -2.79
C ASP A 60 -12.58 -13.68 -3.52
N GLN A 61 -11.93 -13.10 -4.53
CA GLN A 61 -10.83 -13.76 -5.24
C GLN A 61 -9.47 -13.31 -4.72
N VAL A 62 -8.61 -14.28 -4.43
CA VAL A 62 -7.19 -14.02 -4.14
C VAL A 62 -6.53 -13.50 -5.41
N VAL A 63 -6.07 -12.25 -5.37
CA VAL A 63 -5.36 -11.59 -6.47
C VAL A 63 -3.86 -11.45 -6.21
N LEU A 64 -3.44 -11.61 -4.95
CA LEU A 64 -2.04 -11.71 -4.53
C LEU A 64 -1.95 -12.62 -3.31
N ASP A 65 -1.00 -13.53 -3.31
CA ASP A 65 -0.71 -14.45 -2.20
C ASP A 65 0.75 -14.82 -2.34
N GLN A 66 1.61 -14.10 -1.61
CA GLN A 66 3.05 -14.21 -1.79
C GLN A 66 3.82 -13.79 -0.53
N ASP A 67 4.91 -14.51 -0.27
CA ASP A 67 5.92 -14.12 0.68
C ASP A 67 6.82 -13.02 0.11
N PHE A 68 6.99 -11.97 0.91
CA PHE A 68 7.89 -10.88 0.64
C PHE A 68 9.01 -10.88 1.66
N THR A 69 10.23 -10.85 1.16
CA THR A 69 11.40 -10.46 1.92
C THR A 69 11.76 -9.05 1.53
N ALA A 70 12.30 -8.28 2.47
CA ALA A 70 12.97 -7.03 2.17
C ALA A 70 14.16 -7.34 1.25
N ALA A 71 13.92 -7.32 -0.06
CA ALA A 71 14.95 -7.58 -1.04
C ALA A 71 15.83 -6.34 -1.16
N THR A 72 17.05 -6.44 -0.62
CA THR A 72 18.21 -5.63 -1.02
C THR A 72 18.30 -5.62 -2.54
N ASP A 73 18.23 -4.44 -3.15
CA ASP A 73 18.74 -4.17 -4.49
C ASP A 73 18.35 -5.18 -5.59
N ARG A 74 17.08 -5.19 -6.01
CA ARG A 74 16.84 -5.49 -7.43
C ARG A 74 17.32 -4.29 -8.21
N ALA A 75 18.15 -4.51 -9.23
CA ALA A 75 18.75 -3.50 -10.10
C ALA A 75 17.70 -2.59 -10.76
N ILE A 76 17.24 -1.61 -10.00
CA ILE A 76 16.32 -0.57 -10.44
C ILE A 76 17.17 0.48 -11.16
N LYS A 77 16.73 0.93 -12.34
CA LYS A 77 17.40 2.00 -13.09
C LYS A 77 17.68 3.20 -12.16
N ARG A 78 18.91 3.74 -12.19
CA ARG A 78 19.29 4.99 -11.49
C ARG A 78 18.21 6.06 -11.74
N GLY A 79 17.69 6.69 -10.68
CA GLY A 79 16.47 7.50 -10.70
C GLY A 79 15.27 6.81 -10.02
N ILE A 80 14.78 5.70 -10.58
CA ILE A 80 13.70 4.91 -9.94
C ILE A 80 14.21 4.28 -8.63
N GLY A 81 15.48 3.88 -8.60
CA GLY A 81 16.10 3.31 -7.39
C GLY A 81 16.21 4.34 -6.28
N ASP A 82 16.57 5.59 -6.62
CA ASP A 82 16.68 6.70 -5.68
C ASP A 82 15.30 7.11 -5.15
N ALA A 83 14.29 7.14 -6.01
CA ALA A 83 12.90 7.38 -5.62
C ALA A 83 12.35 6.29 -4.69
N ILE A 84 12.62 5.02 -4.99
CA ILE A 84 12.23 3.90 -4.13
C ILE A 84 12.99 3.94 -2.80
N GLY A 85 14.28 4.25 -2.81
CA GLY A 85 15.10 4.40 -1.61
C GLY A 85 14.61 5.54 -0.71
N GLU A 86 14.26 6.68 -1.29
CA GLU A 86 13.68 7.83 -0.59
C GLU A 86 12.30 7.49 0.01
N LEU A 87 11.46 6.78 -0.76
CA LEU A 87 10.17 6.28 -0.28
C LEU A 87 10.36 5.33 0.91
N ASN A 88 11.29 4.39 0.79
CA ASN A 88 11.60 3.41 1.83
C ASN A 88 12.08 4.11 3.10
N SER A 89 13.01 5.05 2.97
CA SER A 89 13.56 5.84 4.08
C SER A 89 12.46 6.64 4.80
N CYS A 90 11.59 7.32 4.03
CA CYS A 90 10.50 8.11 4.59
C CYS A 90 9.48 7.23 5.33
N LEU A 91 9.03 6.13 4.72
CA LEU A 91 8.04 5.23 5.33
C LEU A 91 8.63 4.45 6.52
N SER A 92 9.89 4.05 6.45
CA SER A 92 10.59 3.42 7.59
C SER A 92 10.68 4.36 8.78
N SER A 93 10.94 5.66 8.53
CA SER A 93 10.92 6.68 9.60
C SER A 93 9.53 6.89 10.22
N ALA A 94 8.47 6.55 9.49
CA ALA A 94 7.10 6.55 9.97
C ALA A 94 6.69 5.22 10.64
N GLY A 95 7.62 4.27 10.80
CA GLY A 95 7.39 2.99 11.46
C GLY A 95 6.83 1.89 10.54
N VAL A 96 6.86 2.08 9.21
CA VAL A 96 6.44 1.03 8.25
C VAL A 96 7.62 0.10 7.96
N PRO A 97 7.50 -1.22 8.16
CA PRO A 97 8.59 -2.16 7.87
C PRO A 97 8.96 -2.18 6.38
N ALA A 98 10.26 -2.35 6.07
CA ALA A 98 10.77 -2.37 4.71
C ALA A 98 10.14 -3.45 3.81
N TRP A 99 9.79 -4.60 4.38
CA TRP A 99 9.13 -5.68 3.65
C TRP A 99 7.69 -5.33 3.27
N VAL A 100 6.96 -4.57 4.12
CA VAL A 100 5.60 -4.07 3.80
C VAL A 100 5.68 -3.10 2.63
N ILE A 101 6.69 -2.24 2.61
CA ILE A 101 6.90 -1.28 1.51
C ILE A 101 7.22 -2.02 0.21
N ALA A 102 8.11 -3.02 0.26
CA ALA A 102 8.42 -3.86 -0.89
C ALA A 102 7.17 -4.58 -1.42
N ALA A 103 6.35 -5.13 -0.53
CA ALA A 103 5.12 -5.81 -0.90
C ALA A 103 4.12 -4.86 -1.55
N VAL A 104 3.93 -3.65 -1.00
CA VAL A 104 3.06 -2.63 -1.59
C VAL A 104 3.57 -2.22 -2.97
N ILE A 105 4.87 -1.95 -3.15
CA ILE A 105 5.42 -1.59 -4.47
C ILE A 105 5.14 -2.66 -5.52
N VAL A 106 5.27 -3.94 -5.17
CA VAL A 106 4.96 -5.06 -6.07
C VAL A 106 3.46 -5.16 -6.33
N ALA A 107 2.63 -5.09 -5.29
CA ALA A 107 1.18 -5.18 -5.38
C ALA A 107 0.57 -4.05 -6.23
N CYS A 108 1.12 -2.85 -6.13
CA CYS A 108 0.65 -1.66 -6.86
C CYS A 108 1.23 -1.57 -8.28
N LYS A 109 2.25 -2.39 -8.59
CA LYS A 109 3.19 -2.21 -9.71
C LYS A 109 3.96 -0.87 -9.56
N PRO A 110 5.18 -0.74 -10.12
CA PRO A 110 6.12 0.35 -9.80
C PRO A 110 5.74 1.74 -10.35
N VAL A 111 4.45 2.03 -10.52
CA VAL A 111 4.00 3.35 -10.95
C VAL A 111 4.10 4.30 -9.76
N LEU A 112 5.28 4.92 -9.57
CA LEU A 112 5.56 6.05 -8.66
C LEU A 112 4.70 7.31 -8.95
N GLY A 113 3.61 7.19 -9.72
CA GLY A 113 2.65 8.24 -10.00
C GLY A 113 1.49 8.27 -8.99
N LEU A 114 0.48 9.09 -9.25
CA LEU A 114 -0.65 9.40 -8.35
C LEU A 114 -1.35 8.18 -7.72
N GLY A 115 -1.25 6.99 -8.32
CA GLY A 115 -1.81 5.75 -7.78
C GLY A 115 -1.05 5.14 -6.60
N LEU A 116 0.23 5.47 -6.38
CA LEU A 116 1.02 4.85 -5.34
C LEU A 116 0.58 5.26 -3.93
N ALA A 117 0.26 6.54 -3.68
CA ALA A 117 -0.24 6.99 -2.39
C ALA A 117 -1.59 6.36 -2.07
N ALA A 118 -2.49 6.29 -3.05
CA ALA A 118 -3.76 5.59 -2.88
C ALA A 118 -3.53 4.11 -2.51
N CYS A 119 -2.53 3.48 -3.13
CA CYS A 119 -2.20 2.09 -2.88
C CYS A 119 -1.44 1.86 -1.57
N LEU A 120 -0.60 2.81 -1.13
CA LEU A 120 0.01 2.84 0.20
C LEU A 120 -1.06 3.04 1.29
N VAL A 121 -2.06 3.89 1.03
CA VAL A 121 -3.22 4.06 1.91
C VAL A 121 -4.04 2.78 1.99
N ALA A 122 -4.23 2.09 0.87
CA ALA A 122 -4.83 0.76 0.86
C ALA A 122 -3.95 -0.27 1.60
N GLY A 123 -2.62 -0.11 1.59
CA GLY A 123 -1.69 -0.87 2.42
C GLY A 123 -1.61 -0.42 3.88
N GLY A 124 -2.54 0.42 4.36
CA GLY A 124 -2.63 0.84 5.76
C GLY A 124 -1.67 1.97 6.15
N VAL A 125 -0.91 2.54 5.22
CA VAL A 125 -0.11 3.75 5.48
C VAL A 125 -1.07 4.94 5.60
N GLY A 126 -0.98 5.72 6.68
CA GLY A 126 -1.81 6.92 6.84
C GLY A 126 -1.69 7.86 5.63
N SER A 127 -2.80 8.43 5.14
CA SER A 127 -2.84 9.19 3.88
C SER A 127 -1.90 10.38 3.83
N ALA A 128 -1.73 11.12 4.92
CA ALA A 128 -0.78 12.22 5.00
C ALA A 128 0.66 11.71 4.82
N THR A 129 1.01 10.63 5.51
CA THR A 129 2.32 9.98 5.41
C THR A 129 2.57 9.41 4.01
N ALA A 130 1.59 8.69 3.45
CA ALA A 130 1.67 8.11 2.12
C ALA A 130 1.88 9.19 1.04
N ALA A 131 1.07 10.25 1.06
CA ALA A 131 1.19 11.35 0.10
C ALA A 131 2.50 12.12 0.25
N TYR A 132 2.93 12.39 1.49
CA TYR A 132 4.18 13.09 1.78
C TYR A 132 5.40 12.28 1.32
N CYS A 133 5.47 10.99 1.69
CA CYS A 133 6.58 10.13 1.32
C CYS A 133 6.62 9.87 -0.19
N GLN A 134 5.47 9.74 -0.85
CA GLN A 134 5.42 9.70 -2.32
C GLN A 134 5.93 11.00 -2.93
N GLY A 135 5.52 12.16 -2.43
CA GLY A 135 5.97 13.46 -2.94
C GLY A 135 7.50 13.61 -2.89
N ARG A 136 8.11 13.18 -1.79
CA ARG A 136 9.57 13.11 -1.66
C ARG A 136 10.19 12.14 -2.66
N ALA A 137 9.64 10.95 -2.81
CA ALA A 137 10.12 9.95 -3.76
C ALA A 137 10.09 10.45 -5.21
N ILE A 138 8.99 11.09 -5.64
CA ILE A 138 8.85 11.64 -7.00
C ILE A 138 9.90 12.72 -7.27
N SER A 139 10.28 13.53 -6.26
CA SER A 139 11.33 14.54 -6.43
C SER A 139 12.73 13.98 -6.74
N LYS A 140 12.91 12.65 -6.68
CA LYS A 140 14.16 11.94 -6.98
C LYS A 140 14.13 11.21 -8.34
N LEU A 141 13.01 11.24 -9.05
CA LEU A 141 12.88 10.77 -10.43
C LEU A 141 13.40 11.81 -11.42
#